data_AF-A0A7H8Q7P4-F1
#
_entry.id   AF-A0A7H8Q7P4-F1
#
_cell.length_a   1.000
_cell.length_b   1.000
_cell.length_c   1.000
_cell.angle_alpha   90.00
_cell.angle_beta   90.00
_cell.angle_gamma   90.00
#
_symmetry.space_group_name_H-M   'P 1'
#
loop_
_entity.id
_entity.type
_entity.pdbx_description
1 polymer ?
#
loop_
_entity_poly.entity_id
_entity_poly.type
_entity_poly.pdbx_seq_one_letter_code
_entity_poly.pdbx_strand_id
1 'polypeptide(L)'
;MELRILSKMEGLERLAGRLPAAHSEKNYIQSEWHRAAAGYRGESRLASRMKEFHLEETFDMLWDVNLKLGNWPVQMDALLLTERCAIIIESKNISGKIHFDDNTGEFYRFDEEDVKTVMEDPRVQLNKHIRFLTAWFMARKITLPIRGLIVFTAKKCEFITKPAEAPICKTYQLPETLLKIWSASPPKAPDMKLTKIKKTLLANQTPFRQTPLCKRYFIDPSELKPGVYCRGCQWYAMQRVRRSWQCPRCGERDSSAHVLAVREYFTLVSSELTNQEFRRFCGIKSRSVATRLLKELNLETTGELKARVYQLKS
;
A
#
# COMPACT_ATOMS: atom_id res chain seq x y z
N MET A 1 11.69 15.22 -10.45
CA MET A 1 11.13 14.10 -9.66
C MET A 1 9.62 14.20 -9.73
N GLU A 2 8.96 13.14 -10.16
CA GLU A 2 7.49 13.08 -10.20
C GLU A 2 6.95 13.03 -8.77
N LEU A 3 6.05 13.96 -8.44
CA LEU A 3 5.48 14.04 -7.09
C LEU A 3 4.34 13.01 -6.99
N ARG A 4 4.39 12.15 -5.97
CA ARG A 4 3.34 11.14 -5.71
C ARG A 4 2.83 11.26 -4.28
N ILE A 5 1.57 10.88 -4.05
CA ILE A 5 1.02 10.75 -2.70
C ILE A 5 1.84 9.77 -1.85
N LEU A 6 1.66 9.83 -0.55
CA LEU A 6 2.27 8.88 0.37
C LEU A 6 1.58 7.51 0.25
N SER A 7 2.32 6.44 0.53
CA SER A 7 1.69 5.13 0.74
C SER A 7 0.70 5.19 1.90
N LYS A 8 -0.23 4.24 1.98
CA LYS A 8 -1.20 4.17 3.09
C LYS A 8 -0.50 4.17 4.47
N MET A 9 0.60 3.43 4.60
CA MET A 9 1.39 3.36 5.84
C MET A 9 1.99 4.73 6.19
N GLU A 10 2.70 5.36 5.26
CA GLU A 10 3.29 6.69 5.47
C GLU A 10 2.21 7.74 5.74
N GLY A 11 1.10 7.70 5.00
CA GLY A 11 -0.04 8.61 5.20
C GLY A 11 -0.62 8.50 6.61
N LEU A 12 -0.88 7.29 7.09
CA LEU A 12 -1.36 7.05 8.47
C LEU A 12 -0.34 7.49 9.52
N GLU A 13 0.94 7.26 9.30
CA GLU A 13 2.01 7.75 10.17
C GLU A 13 2.00 9.28 10.28
N ARG A 14 1.87 9.96 9.14
CA ARG A 14 1.82 11.43 9.08
C ARG A 14 0.55 11.98 9.71
N LEU A 15 -0.59 11.37 9.45
CA LEU A 15 -1.87 11.73 10.09
C LEU A 15 -1.76 11.59 11.61
N ALA A 16 -1.28 10.44 12.08
CA ALA A 16 -1.03 10.20 13.50
C ALA A 16 -0.10 11.29 14.08
N GLY A 17 0.99 11.64 13.40
CA GLY A 17 1.92 12.67 13.86
C GLY A 17 1.29 14.07 13.96
N ARG A 18 0.38 14.41 13.04
CA ARG A 18 -0.28 15.73 12.98
C ARG A 18 -1.44 15.87 13.96
N LEU A 19 -2.07 14.79 14.39
CA LEU A 19 -3.14 14.85 15.39
C LEU A 19 -2.61 15.28 16.77
N PRO A 20 -3.32 16.18 17.49
CA PRO A 20 -3.10 16.43 18.91
C PRO A 20 -3.10 15.14 19.75
N ALA A 21 -2.39 15.15 20.88
CA ALA A 21 -2.31 13.96 21.73
C ALA A 21 -3.67 13.61 22.35
N ALA A 22 -4.49 14.62 22.66
CA ALA A 22 -5.82 14.49 23.23
C ALA A 22 -6.94 14.34 22.19
N HIS A 23 -6.61 14.18 20.89
CA HIS A 23 -7.62 14.02 19.85
C HIS A 23 -8.34 12.67 19.99
N SER A 24 -9.67 12.64 19.84
CA SER A 24 -10.50 11.43 20.00
C SER A 24 -10.01 10.26 19.12
N GLU A 25 -9.77 10.54 17.82
CA GLU A 25 -9.32 9.54 16.85
C GLU A 25 -7.84 9.12 16.98
N LYS A 26 -7.06 9.70 17.90
CA LYS A 26 -5.60 9.51 17.98
C LYS A 26 -5.20 8.04 18.08
N ASN A 27 -5.80 7.32 19.03
CA ASN A 27 -5.48 5.92 19.31
C ASN A 27 -5.93 5.00 18.17
N TYR A 28 -7.07 5.31 17.55
CA TYR A 28 -7.59 4.55 16.42
C TYR A 28 -6.66 4.69 15.20
N ILE A 29 -6.27 5.91 14.82
CA ILE A 29 -5.34 6.15 13.71
C ILE A 29 -3.96 5.53 13.98
N GLN A 30 -3.46 5.58 15.21
CA GLN A 30 -2.22 4.87 15.58
C GLN A 30 -2.36 3.36 15.38
N SER A 31 -3.49 2.78 15.79
CA SER A 31 -3.75 1.35 15.58
C SER A 31 -3.83 0.99 14.09
N GLU A 32 -4.47 1.82 13.27
CA GLU A 32 -4.51 1.66 11.82
C GLU A 32 -3.11 1.76 11.20
N TRP A 33 -2.28 2.71 11.66
CA TRP A 33 -0.88 2.84 11.25
C TRP A 33 -0.07 1.59 11.59
N HIS A 34 -0.17 1.09 12.82
CA HIS A 34 0.52 -0.13 13.25
C HIS A 34 0.11 -1.35 12.41
N ARG A 35 -1.18 -1.48 12.07
CA ARG A 35 -1.68 -2.52 11.16
C ARG A 35 -1.10 -2.37 9.75
N ALA A 36 -1.09 -1.17 9.18
CA ALA A 36 -0.49 -0.92 7.86
C ALA A 36 1.02 -1.20 7.85
N ALA A 37 1.74 -0.80 8.90
CA ALA A 37 3.16 -1.06 9.05
C ALA A 37 3.46 -2.55 9.22
N ALA A 38 2.58 -3.30 9.90
CA ALA A 38 2.67 -4.75 9.99
C ALA A 38 2.47 -5.40 8.61
N GLY A 39 1.50 -4.95 7.82
CA GLY A 39 1.30 -5.39 6.43
C GLY A 39 2.56 -5.20 5.58
N TYR A 40 3.08 -3.96 5.54
CA TYR A 40 4.29 -3.62 4.80
C TYR A 40 5.52 -4.47 5.18
N ARG A 41 5.71 -4.74 6.48
CA ARG A 41 6.78 -5.65 6.95
C ARG A 41 6.57 -7.08 6.44
N GLY A 42 5.33 -7.54 6.35
CA GLY A 42 4.99 -8.84 5.79
C GLY A 42 5.35 -8.93 4.31
N GLU A 43 4.91 -7.96 3.52
CA GLU A 43 5.21 -7.85 2.08
C GLU A 43 6.72 -7.74 1.83
N SER A 44 7.44 -6.95 2.63
CA SER A 44 8.90 -6.82 2.53
C SER A 44 9.62 -8.15 2.76
N ARG A 45 9.15 -8.98 3.72
CA ARG A 45 9.70 -10.32 3.95
C ARG A 45 9.37 -11.28 2.81
N LEU A 46 8.17 -11.19 2.25
CA LEU A 46 7.78 -11.93 1.05
C LEU A 46 8.73 -11.60 -0.12
N ALA A 47 8.89 -10.30 -0.43
CA ALA A 47 9.76 -9.83 -1.50
C ALA A 47 11.24 -10.22 -1.29
N SER A 48 11.72 -10.16 -0.05
CA SER A 48 13.07 -10.62 0.28
C SER A 48 13.27 -12.10 0.00
N ARG A 49 12.29 -12.95 0.36
CA ARG A 49 12.36 -14.40 0.14
C ARG A 49 12.22 -14.79 -1.33
N MET A 50 11.45 -14.03 -2.10
CA MET A 50 11.28 -14.29 -3.54
C MET A 50 12.60 -14.22 -4.33
N LYS A 51 13.66 -13.62 -3.81
CA LYS A 51 14.99 -13.63 -4.43
C LYS A 51 15.62 -15.02 -4.51
N GLU A 52 15.16 -15.96 -3.68
CA GLU A 52 15.62 -17.36 -3.69
C GLU A 52 14.90 -18.20 -4.77
N PHE A 53 13.77 -17.71 -5.31
CA PHE A 53 12.95 -18.44 -6.28
C PHE A 53 13.50 -18.29 -7.71
N HIS A 54 13.70 -19.42 -8.37
CA HIS A 54 14.17 -19.49 -9.75
C HIS A 54 13.40 -20.58 -10.49
N LEU A 55 13.17 -20.37 -11.79
CA LEU A 55 12.64 -21.35 -12.73
C LEU A 55 13.57 -21.43 -13.95
N GLU A 56 13.54 -22.55 -14.64
CA GLU A 56 14.26 -22.73 -15.92
C GLU A 56 13.58 -22.00 -17.08
N GLU A 57 12.33 -21.55 -16.91
CA GLU A 57 11.57 -20.78 -17.90
C GLU A 57 11.51 -19.28 -17.58
N THR A 58 11.02 -18.49 -18.54
CA THR A 58 10.79 -17.06 -18.29
C THR A 58 9.63 -16.85 -17.31
N PHE A 59 9.84 -15.99 -16.33
CA PHE A 59 8.79 -15.58 -15.40
C PHE A 59 8.91 -14.09 -15.06
N ASP A 60 7.77 -13.51 -14.70
CA ASP A 60 7.66 -12.11 -14.31
C ASP A 60 6.94 -11.99 -12.98
N MET A 61 7.54 -11.25 -12.04
CA MET A 61 6.89 -10.89 -10.78
C MET A 61 6.30 -9.48 -10.88
N LEU A 62 5.01 -9.34 -10.58
CA LEU A 62 4.34 -8.06 -10.44
C LEU A 62 3.90 -7.87 -8.99
N TRP A 63 4.27 -6.74 -8.39
CA TRP A 63 3.90 -6.38 -7.03
C TRP A 63 2.79 -5.33 -7.03
N ASP A 64 1.94 -5.36 -6.01
CA ASP A 64 0.86 -4.40 -5.78
C ASP A 64 -0.03 -4.19 -7.04
N VAL A 65 -0.59 -5.29 -7.53
CA VAL A 65 -1.37 -5.31 -8.77
C VAL A 65 -2.80 -4.86 -8.46
N ASN A 66 -3.13 -3.64 -8.89
CA ASN A 66 -4.43 -3.02 -8.71
C ASN A 66 -5.21 -3.05 -10.03
N LEU A 67 -6.31 -3.80 -10.08
CA LEU A 67 -7.14 -3.96 -11.27
C LEU A 67 -8.60 -3.74 -10.94
N LYS A 68 -9.42 -3.48 -11.98
CA LYS A 68 -10.87 -3.47 -11.87
C LYS A 68 -11.55 -4.21 -13.01
N LEU A 69 -12.73 -4.72 -12.72
CA LEU A 69 -13.70 -5.23 -13.69
C LEU A 69 -15.05 -4.58 -13.39
N GLY A 70 -15.47 -3.62 -14.22
CA GLY A 70 -16.61 -2.76 -13.89
C GLY A 70 -16.39 -2.02 -12.57
N ASN A 71 -17.30 -2.23 -11.61
CA ASN A 71 -17.27 -1.65 -10.27
C ASN A 71 -16.59 -2.55 -9.21
N TRP A 72 -15.93 -3.63 -9.63
CA TRP A 72 -15.21 -4.54 -8.73
C TRP A 72 -13.71 -4.25 -8.77
N PRO A 73 -13.15 -3.43 -7.84
CA PRO A 73 -11.71 -3.27 -7.69
C PRO A 73 -11.12 -4.42 -6.87
N VAL A 74 -9.91 -4.87 -7.25
CA VAL A 74 -9.13 -5.87 -6.53
C VAL A 74 -7.66 -5.44 -6.50
N GLN A 75 -7.05 -5.58 -5.32
CA GLN A 75 -5.62 -5.40 -5.10
C GLN A 75 -5.02 -6.75 -4.72
N MET A 76 -3.94 -7.13 -5.40
CA MET A 76 -3.18 -8.35 -5.11
C MET A 76 -1.76 -7.98 -4.71
N ASP A 77 -1.29 -8.49 -3.58
CA ASP A 77 0.07 -8.21 -3.06
C ASP A 77 1.14 -8.54 -4.11
N ALA A 78 1.02 -9.73 -4.71
CA ALA A 78 1.89 -10.19 -5.79
C ALA A 78 1.17 -11.08 -6.80
N LEU A 79 1.63 -11.01 -8.04
CA LEU A 79 1.22 -11.87 -9.14
C LEU A 79 2.48 -12.36 -9.88
N LEU A 80 2.75 -13.66 -9.74
CA LEU A 80 3.80 -14.35 -10.48
C LEU A 80 3.22 -14.86 -11.81
N LEU A 81 3.74 -14.36 -12.92
CA LEU A 81 3.42 -14.82 -14.27
C LEU A 81 4.48 -15.81 -14.73
N THR A 82 4.06 -16.98 -15.13
CA THR A 82 4.91 -18.05 -15.68
C THR A 82 4.32 -18.50 -17.02
N GLU A 83 5.04 -19.32 -17.78
CA GLU A 83 4.52 -19.79 -19.07
C GLU A 83 3.34 -20.76 -18.85
N ARG A 84 3.26 -21.40 -17.68
CA ARG A 84 2.22 -22.39 -17.34
C ARG A 84 1.00 -21.82 -16.64
N CYS A 85 1.17 -20.83 -15.78
CA CYS A 85 0.10 -20.23 -14.99
C CYS A 85 0.45 -18.84 -14.44
N ALA A 86 -0.59 -18.13 -13.99
CA ALA A 86 -0.47 -16.96 -13.14
C ALA A 86 -0.78 -17.36 -11.69
N ILE A 87 0.12 -17.06 -10.75
CA ILE A 87 -0.02 -17.40 -9.34
C ILE A 87 -0.22 -16.11 -8.54
N ILE A 88 -1.41 -15.95 -7.96
CA ILE A 88 -1.71 -14.87 -7.01
C ILE A 88 -1.06 -15.23 -5.67
N ILE A 89 -0.22 -14.35 -5.13
CA ILE A 89 0.44 -14.55 -3.85
C ILE A 89 -0.10 -13.52 -2.88
N GLU A 90 -0.80 -13.98 -1.84
CA GLU A 90 -1.38 -13.14 -0.79
C GLU A 90 -0.55 -13.29 0.49
N SER A 91 -0.07 -12.19 1.06
CA SER A 91 0.72 -12.21 2.29
C SER A 91 -0.16 -11.97 3.52
N LYS A 92 0.05 -12.78 4.57
CA LYS A 92 -0.63 -12.62 5.87
C LYS A 92 0.41 -12.52 6.97
N ASN A 93 0.57 -11.33 7.54
CA ASN A 93 1.44 -11.12 8.69
C ASN A 93 0.68 -11.34 10.01
N ILE A 94 0.33 -12.60 10.30
CA ILE A 94 -0.42 -13.00 11.50
C ILE A 94 0.47 -13.85 12.39
N SER A 95 0.72 -13.39 13.62
CA SER A 95 1.48 -14.13 14.63
C SER A 95 0.58 -14.93 15.55
N GLY A 96 1.14 -15.91 16.25
CA GLY A 96 0.45 -16.74 17.25
C GLY A 96 0.22 -18.17 16.77
N LYS A 97 -0.60 -18.88 17.55
CA LYS A 97 -1.11 -20.22 17.26
C LYS A 97 -2.33 -20.09 16.36
N ILE A 98 -2.19 -20.50 15.10
CA ILE A 98 -3.17 -20.33 14.04
C ILE A 98 -4.04 -21.58 13.93
N HIS A 99 -5.34 -21.37 13.85
CA HIS A 99 -6.34 -22.42 13.70
C HIS A 99 -7.23 -22.14 12.49
N PHE A 100 -7.34 -23.14 11.63
CA PHE A 100 -8.41 -23.27 10.65
C PHE A 100 -9.36 -24.36 11.15
N ASP A 101 -10.62 -24.00 11.38
CA ASP A 101 -11.65 -24.95 11.77
C ASP A 101 -12.55 -25.22 10.57
N ASP A 102 -12.31 -26.32 9.86
CA ASP A 102 -13.07 -26.69 8.68
C ASP A 102 -14.50 -27.16 9.00
N ASN A 103 -14.81 -27.48 10.27
CA ASN A 103 -16.16 -27.85 10.67
C ASN A 103 -17.09 -26.63 10.77
N THR A 104 -16.55 -25.52 11.30
CA THR A 104 -17.31 -24.27 11.50
C THR A 104 -17.04 -23.24 10.40
N GLY A 105 -15.96 -23.41 9.63
CA GLY A 105 -15.45 -22.40 8.71
C GLY A 105 -14.73 -21.24 9.39
N GLU A 106 -14.51 -21.31 10.71
CA GLU A 106 -13.83 -20.25 11.45
C GLU A 106 -12.31 -20.26 11.21
N PHE A 107 -11.74 -19.06 11.19
CA PHE A 107 -10.31 -18.84 11.23
C PHE A 107 -9.98 -17.95 12.43
N TYR A 108 -9.08 -18.40 13.29
CA TYR A 108 -8.72 -17.67 14.51
C TYR A 108 -7.28 -17.93 14.92
N ARG A 109 -6.81 -17.09 15.84
CA ARG A 109 -5.51 -17.25 16.47
C ARG A 109 -5.59 -17.14 18.00
N PHE A 110 -4.64 -17.75 18.68
CA PHE A 110 -4.25 -17.37 20.04
C PHE A 110 -2.90 -16.65 20.00
N ASP A 111 -2.78 -15.56 20.75
CA ASP A 111 -1.49 -14.86 20.92
C ASP A 111 -0.63 -15.49 22.03
N GLU A 112 0.43 -14.80 22.45
CA GLU A 112 1.35 -15.29 23.49
C GLU A 112 0.73 -15.29 24.89
N GLU A 113 -0.39 -14.57 25.09
CA GLU A 113 -1.16 -14.51 26.33
C GLU A 113 -2.40 -15.44 26.28
N ASP A 114 -2.44 -16.33 25.27
CA ASP A 114 -3.57 -17.24 24.98
C ASP A 114 -4.93 -16.53 24.80
N VAL A 115 -4.92 -15.30 24.28
CA VAL A 115 -6.15 -14.57 23.93
C VAL A 115 -6.62 -14.96 22.52
N LYS A 116 -7.86 -15.50 22.42
CA LYS A 116 -8.48 -15.87 21.13
C LYS A 116 -8.91 -14.62 20.35
N THR A 117 -8.49 -14.52 19.09
CA THR A 117 -8.99 -13.53 18.13
C THR A 117 -9.54 -14.23 16.89
N VAL A 118 -10.83 -14.07 16.62
CA VAL A 118 -11.46 -14.54 15.37
C VAL A 118 -11.21 -13.54 14.25
N MET A 119 -10.91 -14.04 13.05
CA MET A 119 -10.49 -13.24 11.91
C MET A 119 -11.14 -13.75 10.62
N GLU A 120 -11.15 -12.95 9.56
CA GLU A 120 -11.57 -13.43 8.25
C GLU A 120 -10.60 -14.48 7.72
N ASP A 121 -11.14 -15.59 7.20
CA ASP A 121 -10.33 -16.64 6.63
C ASP A 121 -9.62 -16.15 5.34
N PRO A 122 -8.27 -16.20 5.29
CA PRO A 122 -7.52 -15.76 4.12
C PRO A 122 -7.84 -16.53 2.84
N ARG A 123 -8.35 -17.78 2.94
CA ARG A 123 -8.80 -18.59 1.81
C ARG A 123 -9.97 -17.94 1.07
N VAL A 124 -10.90 -17.32 1.81
CA VAL A 124 -12.06 -16.64 1.21
C VAL A 124 -11.59 -15.46 0.35
N GLN A 125 -10.62 -14.69 0.84
CA GLN A 125 -10.04 -13.57 0.09
C GLN A 125 -9.28 -14.05 -1.15
N LEU A 126 -8.40 -15.05 -1.01
CA LEU A 126 -7.67 -15.61 -2.15
C LEU A 126 -8.63 -16.13 -3.23
N ASN A 127 -9.68 -16.86 -2.84
CA ASN A 127 -10.68 -17.37 -3.78
C ASN A 127 -11.44 -16.25 -4.49
N LYS A 128 -11.72 -15.12 -3.81
CA LYS A 128 -12.27 -13.92 -4.45
C LYS A 128 -11.32 -13.35 -5.51
N HIS A 129 -10.03 -13.26 -5.20
CA HIS A 129 -9.01 -12.76 -6.13
C HIS A 129 -8.83 -13.68 -7.35
N ILE A 130 -8.84 -15.00 -7.15
CA ILE A 130 -8.79 -15.98 -8.24
C ILE A 130 -9.99 -15.82 -9.18
N ARG A 131 -11.22 -15.75 -8.63
CA ARG A 131 -12.44 -15.54 -9.44
C ARG A 131 -12.39 -14.23 -10.22
N PHE A 132 -11.94 -13.16 -9.57
CA PHE A 132 -11.76 -11.86 -10.21
C PHE A 132 -10.80 -11.94 -11.40
N LEU A 133 -9.57 -12.43 -11.16
CA LEU A 133 -8.54 -12.46 -12.19
C LEU A 133 -8.94 -13.40 -13.34
N THR A 134 -9.69 -14.47 -13.03
CA THR A 134 -10.23 -15.40 -14.04
C THR A 134 -11.20 -14.69 -14.96
N ALA A 135 -12.20 -14.00 -14.40
CA ALA A 135 -13.14 -13.20 -15.19
C ALA A 135 -12.43 -12.09 -15.98
N TRP A 136 -11.44 -11.45 -15.36
CA TRP A 136 -10.65 -10.39 -16.00
C TRP A 136 -9.82 -10.89 -17.19
N PHE A 137 -9.20 -12.07 -17.06
CA PHE A 137 -8.43 -12.76 -18.09
C PHE A 137 -9.35 -13.18 -19.25
N MET A 138 -10.49 -13.81 -18.94
CA MET A 138 -11.50 -14.21 -19.92
C MET A 138 -12.00 -13.02 -20.75
N ALA A 139 -12.32 -11.89 -20.10
CA ALA A 139 -12.77 -10.67 -20.78
C ALA A 139 -11.73 -10.11 -21.77
N ARG A 140 -10.46 -10.51 -21.65
CA ARG A 140 -9.34 -10.09 -22.51
C ARG A 140 -8.77 -11.23 -23.36
N LYS A 141 -9.48 -12.37 -23.43
CA LYS A 141 -9.06 -13.56 -24.18
C LYS A 141 -7.68 -14.10 -23.76
N ILE A 142 -7.37 -13.99 -22.47
CA ILE A 142 -6.16 -14.57 -21.87
C ILE A 142 -6.52 -15.96 -21.33
N THR A 143 -5.85 -17.00 -21.82
CA THR A 143 -6.13 -18.41 -21.48
C THR A 143 -5.22 -18.97 -20.39
N LEU A 144 -4.33 -18.14 -19.83
CA LEU A 144 -3.37 -18.55 -18.81
C LEU A 144 -4.10 -18.98 -17.52
N PRO A 145 -3.91 -20.23 -17.05
CA PRO A 145 -4.53 -20.72 -15.82
C PRO A 145 -4.15 -19.87 -14.61
N ILE A 146 -5.09 -19.70 -13.67
CA ILE A 146 -4.86 -18.96 -12.43
C ILE A 146 -4.78 -19.93 -11.26
N ARG A 147 -3.79 -19.69 -10.40
CA ARG A 147 -3.55 -20.38 -9.13
C ARG A 147 -3.41 -19.33 -8.03
N GLY A 148 -3.42 -19.77 -6.78
CA GLY A 148 -3.25 -18.91 -5.63
C GLY A 148 -2.37 -19.55 -4.57
N LEU A 149 -1.73 -18.71 -3.76
CA LEU A 149 -0.92 -19.08 -2.62
C LEU A 149 -1.07 -18.04 -1.50
N ILE A 150 -1.39 -18.49 -0.29
CA ILE A 150 -1.36 -17.65 0.91
C ILE A 150 -0.03 -17.91 1.63
N VAL A 151 0.70 -16.84 1.92
CA VAL A 151 1.99 -16.89 2.60
C VAL A 151 1.88 -16.22 3.95
N PHE A 152 2.02 -17.00 5.02
CA PHE A 152 2.11 -16.47 6.38
C PHE A 152 3.53 -15.95 6.63
N THR A 153 3.64 -14.64 6.83
CA THR A 153 4.92 -13.92 6.87
C THR A 153 5.38 -13.54 8.28
N ALA A 154 4.57 -13.77 9.31
CA ALA A 154 5.00 -13.52 10.68
C ALA A 154 6.05 -14.57 11.11
N LYS A 155 7.09 -14.11 11.82
CA LYS A 155 8.15 -15.00 12.33
C LYS A 155 7.60 -15.99 13.37
N LYS A 156 6.77 -15.50 14.29
CA LYS A 156 6.12 -16.29 15.33
C LYS A 156 4.73 -16.72 14.83
N CYS A 157 4.69 -17.65 13.87
CA CYS A 157 3.46 -18.21 13.34
C CYS A 157 3.55 -19.73 13.47
N GLU A 158 2.62 -20.33 14.19
CA GLU A 158 2.50 -21.77 14.36
C GLU A 158 1.14 -22.21 13.82
N PHE A 159 1.09 -23.24 12.98
CA PHE A 159 -0.18 -23.80 12.52
C PHE A 159 -0.53 -24.95 13.45
N ILE A 160 -1.58 -24.79 14.27
CA ILE A 160 -2.09 -25.86 15.12
C ILE A 160 -3.04 -26.75 14.32
N THR A 161 -3.92 -26.13 13.54
CA THR A 161 -4.70 -26.82 12.50
C THR A 161 -4.43 -26.14 11.16
N LYS A 162 -4.21 -26.96 10.13
CA LYS A 162 -3.96 -26.50 8.76
C LYS A 162 -4.83 -27.33 7.80
N PRO A 163 -5.58 -26.71 6.87
CA PRO A 163 -6.35 -27.46 5.89
C PRO A 163 -5.42 -28.25 4.97
N ALA A 164 -5.76 -29.51 4.68
CA ALA A 164 -4.88 -30.45 3.98
C ALA A 164 -4.50 -29.99 2.57
N GLU A 165 -5.46 -29.43 1.82
CA GLU A 165 -5.28 -29.06 0.40
C GLU A 165 -5.17 -27.55 0.16
N ALA A 166 -5.21 -26.73 1.21
CA ALA A 166 -5.15 -25.29 1.02
C ALA A 166 -3.74 -24.87 0.59
N PRO A 167 -3.61 -24.01 -0.44
CA PRO A 167 -2.33 -23.50 -0.90
C PRO A 167 -1.82 -22.45 0.10
N ILE A 168 -1.32 -22.94 1.24
CA ILE A 168 -0.89 -22.13 2.38
C ILE A 168 0.52 -22.59 2.77
N CYS A 169 1.43 -21.63 2.94
CA CYS A 169 2.78 -21.90 3.41
C CYS A 169 3.29 -20.80 4.35
N LYS A 170 4.36 -21.09 5.08
CA LYS A 170 5.16 -20.06 5.78
C LYS A 170 6.19 -19.47 4.82
N THR A 171 6.75 -18.30 5.13
CA THR A 171 7.78 -17.66 4.28
C THR A 171 8.93 -18.59 3.89
N TYR A 172 9.49 -19.39 4.82
CA TYR A 172 10.63 -20.26 4.48
C TYR A 172 10.29 -21.40 3.51
N GLN A 173 9.00 -21.72 3.33
CA GLN A 173 8.51 -22.76 2.42
C GLN A 173 8.13 -22.20 1.05
N LEU A 174 8.21 -20.87 0.87
CA LEU A 174 7.67 -20.17 -0.29
C LEU A 174 8.26 -20.65 -1.62
N PRO A 175 9.60 -20.70 -1.83
CA PRO A 175 10.14 -21.10 -3.12
C PRO A 175 9.69 -22.52 -3.52
N GLU A 176 9.81 -23.47 -2.59
CA GLU A 176 9.38 -24.86 -2.79
C GLU A 176 7.89 -25.00 -3.06
N THR A 177 7.05 -24.21 -2.39
CA THR A 177 5.60 -24.25 -2.59
C THR A 177 5.22 -23.69 -3.97
N LEU A 178 5.88 -22.62 -4.41
CA LEU A 178 5.70 -22.08 -5.76
C LEU A 178 6.14 -23.07 -6.83
N LEU A 179 7.29 -23.73 -6.66
CA LEU A 179 7.75 -24.81 -7.54
C LEU A 179 6.70 -25.92 -7.66
N LYS A 180 6.13 -26.37 -6.54
CA LYS A 180 5.06 -27.41 -6.54
C LYS A 180 3.82 -26.97 -7.31
N ILE A 181 3.35 -25.73 -7.10
CA ILE A 181 2.18 -25.19 -7.82
C ILE A 181 2.47 -25.08 -9.33
N TRP A 182 3.67 -24.62 -9.68
CA TRP A 182 4.11 -24.50 -11.07
C TRP A 182 4.22 -25.88 -11.74
N SER A 183 4.89 -26.85 -11.11
CA SER A 183 5.06 -28.21 -11.65
C SER A 183 3.74 -28.96 -11.83
N ALA A 184 2.77 -28.73 -10.95
CA ALA A 184 1.42 -29.28 -11.07
C ALA A 184 0.57 -28.58 -12.14
N SER A 185 1.01 -27.43 -12.66
CA SER A 185 0.32 -26.74 -13.75
C SER A 185 0.71 -27.36 -15.08
N PRO A 186 -0.27 -27.67 -15.96
CA PRO A 186 0.02 -28.37 -17.21
C PRO A 186 0.96 -27.54 -18.07
N PRO A 187 1.99 -28.15 -18.70
CA PRO A 187 2.80 -27.47 -19.69
C PRO A 187 1.91 -27.13 -20.87
N LYS A 188 1.59 -25.85 -21.03
CA LYS A 188 0.84 -25.36 -22.17
C LYS A 188 1.55 -24.10 -22.64
N ALA A 189 1.87 -24.01 -23.93
CA ALA A 189 2.25 -22.74 -24.51
C ALA A 189 1.05 -21.80 -24.35
N PRO A 190 1.16 -20.69 -23.60
CA PRO A 190 0.06 -19.75 -23.52
C PRO A 190 -0.14 -19.18 -24.93
N ASP A 191 -1.38 -19.14 -25.41
CA ASP A 191 -1.72 -18.60 -26.74
C ASP A 191 -1.24 -17.14 -26.92
N MET A 192 -0.90 -16.49 -25.80
CA MET A 192 -0.36 -15.16 -25.71
C MET A 192 0.98 -15.15 -24.96
N LYS A 193 2.02 -14.55 -25.56
CA LYS A 193 3.32 -14.33 -24.91
C LYS A 193 3.17 -13.61 -23.56
N LEU A 194 3.90 -14.06 -22.54
CA LEU A 194 3.92 -13.46 -21.20
C LEU A 194 4.12 -11.94 -21.22
N THR A 195 5.01 -11.45 -22.09
CA THR A 195 5.28 -10.02 -22.25
C THR A 195 4.03 -9.21 -22.64
N LYS A 196 3.11 -9.80 -23.42
CA LYS A 196 1.84 -9.16 -23.78
C LYS A 196 0.84 -9.20 -22.62
N ILE A 197 0.81 -10.28 -21.83
CA ILE A 197 0.00 -10.37 -20.60
C ILE A 197 0.46 -9.28 -19.62
N LYS A 198 1.77 -9.21 -19.35
CA LYS A 198 2.39 -8.19 -18.49
C LYS A 198 2.05 -6.78 -18.94
N LYS A 199 2.26 -6.45 -20.23
CA LYS A 199 1.90 -5.12 -20.77
C LYS A 199 0.42 -4.81 -20.58
N THR A 200 -0.46 -5.79 -20.79
CA THR A 200 -1.91 -5.62 -20.61
C THR A 200 -2.26 -5.33 -19.15
N LEU A 201 -1.67 -6.06 -18.20
CA LEU A 201 -1.84 -5.84 -16.78
C LEU A 201 -1.36 -4.44 -16.35
N LEU A 202 -0.15 -4.04 -16.79
CA LEU A 202 0.41 -2.73 -16.47
C LEU A 202 -0.42 -1.59 -17.07
N ALA A 203 -0.86 -1.72 -18.32
CA ALA A 203 -1.69 -0.71 -18.98
C ALA A 203 -3.10 -0.57 -18.38
N ASN A 204 -3.57 -1.59 -17.66
CA ASN A 204 -4.87 -1.59 -16.99
C ASN A 204 -4.74 -1.43 -15.47
N GLN A 205 -3.53 -1.15 -14.95
CA GLN A 205 -3.41 -0.83 -13.54
C GLN A 205 -4.24 0.40 -13.24
N THR A 206 -5.15 0.26 -12.30
CA THR A 206 -5.93 1.39 -11.82
C THR A 206 -5.12 2.11 -10.78
N PRO A 207 -4.80 3.41 -10.96
CA PRO A 207 -4.18 4.18 -9.90
C PRO A 207 -5.05 4.06 -8.66
N PHE A 208 -4.44 3.68 -7.54
CA PHE A 208 -5.13 3.62 -6.26
C PHE A 208 -5.55 5.06 -5.89
N ARG A 209 -6.79 5.44 -6.24
CA ARG A 209 -7.36 6.74 -5.87
C ARG A 209 -7.67 6.70 -4.38
N GLN A 210 -6.71 7.12 -3.57
CA GLN A 210 -6.92 7.27 -2.14
C GLN A 210 -7.88 8.42 -1.90
N THR A 211 -9.03 8.11 -1.31
CA THR A 211 -9.80 9.13 -0.60
C THR A 211 -8.87 9.76 0.46
N PRO A 212 -8.70 11.09 0.48
CA PRO A 212 -7.88 11.75 1.49
C PRO A 212 -8.22 11.27 2.89
N LEU A 213 -7.21 11.00 3.71
CA LEU A 213 -7.42 10.30 4.98
C LEU A 213 -8.34 11.05 5.93
N CYS A 214 -8.33 12.38 5.94
CA CYS A 214 -9.28 13.18 6.71
C CYS A 214 -10.73 12.89 6.31
N LYS A 215 -11.02 12.76 5.02
CA LYS A 215 -12.37 12.39 4.55
C LYS A 215 -12.73 10.95 4.92
N ARG A 216 -11.77 10.02 4.84
CA ARG A 216 -11.97 8.60 5.17
C ARG A 216 -12.29 8.39 6.65
N TYR A 217 -11.62 9.12 7.53
CA TYR A 217 -11.74 8.98 8.98
C TYR A 217 -12.56 10.10 9.64
N PHE A 218 -13.26 10.92 8.84
CA PHE A 218 -14.11 12.02 9.31
C PHE A 218 -13.41 13.02 10.24
N ILE A 219 -12.12 13.29 9.98
CA ILE A 219 -11.31 14.28 10.72
C ILE A 219 -11.36 15.61 9.97
N ASP A 220 -11.65 16.71 10.66
CA ASP A 220 -11.58 18.03 10.04
C ASP A 220 -10.10 18.38 9.81
N PRO A 221 -9.68 18.73 8.57
CA PRO A 221 -8.33 19.21 8.31
C PRO A 221 -7.86 20.37 9.22
N SER A 222 -8.79 21.13 9.80
CA SER A 222 -8.51 22.18 10.78
C SER A 222 -7.94 21.68 12.12
N GLU A 223 -8.19 20.42 12.47
CA GLU A 223 -7.73 19.76 13.70
C GLU A 223 -6.28 19.27 13.58
N LEU A 224 -5.74 19.22 12.36
CA LEU A 224 -4.35 18.86 12.11
C LEU A 224 -3.41 19.98 12.55
N LYS A 225 -2.32 19.62 13.24
CA LYS A 225 -1.24 20.56 13.53
C LYS A 225 -0.63 21.11 12.23
N PRO A 226 -0.63 22.44 12.04
CA PRO A 226 0.04 23.05 10.91
C PRO A 226 1.56 23.00 11.10
N GLY A 227 2.29 23.13 9.99
CA GLY A 227 3.74 23.24 9.97
C GLY A 227 4.42 22.17 9.13
N VAL A 228 5.70 22.40 8.84
CA VAL A 228 6.54 21.54 8.03
C VAL A 228 7.32 20.57 8.93
N TYR A 229 7.28 19.28 8.55
CA TYR A 229 7.88 18.19 9.29
C TYR A 229 9.41 18.23 9.26
N CYS A 230 10.05 18.15 10.42
CA CYS A 230 11.49 17.96 10.57
C CYS A 230 11.84 16.47 10.64
N ARG A 231 12.74 15.99 9.77
CA ARG A 231 13.21 14.60 9.80
C ARG A 231 14.10 14.28 11.01
N GLY A 232 14.83 15.25 11.55
CA GLY A 232 15.74 15.05 12.68
C GLY A 232 15.03 14.84 14.02
N CYS A 233 14.01 15.64 14.33
CA CYS A 233 13.30 15.58 15.63
C CYS A 233 11.80 15.30 15.52
N GLN A 234 11.32 15.00 14.31
CA GLN A 234 9.93 14.63 14.01
C GLN A 234 8.88 15.69 14.34
N TRP A 235 9.30 16.94 14.53
CA TRP A 235 8.41 18.04 14.91
C TRP A 235 7.89 18.79 13.67
N TYR A 236 6.64 19.23 13.72
CA TYR A 236 5.94 19.95 12.63
C TYR A 236 6.06 21.47 12.79
N ALA A 237 7.28 21.99 12.87
CA ALA A 237 7.49 23.43 13.08
C ALA A 237 8.74 23.96 12.39
N MET A 238 9.21 23.32 11.31
CA MET A 238 10.31 23.89 10.54
C MET A 238 9.92 25.26 10.00
N GLN A 239 10.86 26.20 10.08
CA GLN A 239 10.67 27.58 9.63
C GLN A 239 11.46 27.82 8.34
N ARG A 240 10.91 28.66 7.47
CA ARG A 240 11.59 29.05 6.23
C ARG A 240 12.65 30.11 6.56
N VAL A 241 13.92 29.75 6.42
CA VAL A 241 15.06 30.68 6.59
C VAL A 241 15.80 30.81 5.27
N ARG A 242 15.68 31.98 4.62
CA ARG A 242 16.22 32.26 3.27
C ARG A 242 15.76 31.22 2.23
N ARG A 243 16.68 30.34 1.81
CA ARG A 243 16.47 29.28 0.81
C ARG A 243 16.39 27.87 1.43
N SER A 244 16.49 27.71 2.75
CA SER A 244 16.30 26.43 3.45
C SER A 244 15.11 26.42 4.42
N TRP A 245 14.64 25.24 4.80
CA TRP A 245 13.89 25.07 6.05
C TRP A 245 14.88 24.79 7.17
N GLN A 246 14.61 25.32 8.36
CA GLN A 246 15.40 25.06 9.56
C GLN A 246 14.47 24.72 10.72
N CYS A 247 14.78 23.65 11.43
CA CYS A 247 14.04 23.26 12.63
C CYS A 247 14.51 24.11 13.83
N PRO A 248 13.62 24.86 14.50
CA PRO A 248 14.00 25.64 15.67
C PRO A 248 14.32 24.78 16.91
N ARG A 249 13.89 23.52 16.94
CA ARG A 249 14.12 22.60 18.07
C ARG A 249 15.47 21.88 18.02
N CYS A 250 15.88 21.42 16.85
CA CYS A 250 17.09 20.59 16.70
C CYS A 250 18.12 21.15 15.71
N GLY A 251 17.86 22.31 15.10
CA GLY A 251 18.78 22.97 14.18
C GLY A 251 18.84 22.39 12.76
N GLU A 252 18.31 21.18 12.54
CA GLU A 252 18.29 20.46 11.26
C GLU A 252 17.80 21.32 10.10
N ARG A 253 18.44 21.17 8.93
CA ARG A 253 18.15 21.97 7.74
C ARG A 253 17.79 21.08 6.55
N ASP A 254 16.72 21.44 5.86
CA ASP A 254 16.28 20.73 4.64
C ASP A 254 15.70 21.75 3.65
N SER A 255 16.32 21.90 2.48
CA SER A 255 15.81 22.83 1.45
C SER A 255 14.50 22.35 0.82
N SER A 256 14.26 21.05 0.87
CA SER A 256 13.16 20.33 0.22
C SER A 256 12.04 19.88 1.17
N ALA A 257 12.06 20.27 2.45
CA ALA A 257 11.07 19.81 3.45
C ALA A 257 9.61 20.08 3.04
N HIS A 258 9.38 21.16 2.27
CA HIS A 258 8.08 21.50 1.70
C HIS A 258 7.53 20.46 0.72
N VAL A 259 8.40 19.70 0.04
CA VAL A 259 8.01 18.61 -0.87
C VAL A 259 7.20 17.56 -0.11
N LEU A 260 7.66 17.17 1.09
CA LEU A 260 6.92 16.25 1.95
C LEU A 260 5.60 16.88 2.42
N ALA A 261 5.61 18.15 2.82
CA ALA A 261 4.39 18.83 3.24
C ALA A 261 3.31 18.86 2.15
N VAL A 262 3.68 19.03 0.88
CA VAL A 262 2.74 18.95 -0.25
C VAL A 262 2.23 17.52 -0.45
N ARG A 263 3.10 16.50 -0.35
CA ARG A 263 2.69 15.09 -0.44
C ARG A 263 1.74 14.71 0.70
N GLU A 264 2.01 15.18 1.92
CA GLU A 264 1.11 15.04 3.07
C GLU A 264 -0.24 15.68 2.79
N TYR A 265 -0.26 16.92 2.32
CA TYR A 265 -1.53 17.59 2.01
C TYR A 265 -2.38 16.79 1.03
N PHE A 266 -1.79 16.33 -0.09
CA PHE A 266 -2.51 15.54 -1.09
C PHE A 266 -2.98 14.17 -0.57
N THR A 267 -2.28 13.61 0.41
CA THR A 267 -2.66 12.33 1.03
C THR A 267 -3.72 12.50 2.12
N LEU A 268 -3.61 13.56 2.92
CA LEU A 268 -4.41 13.75 4.13
C LEU A 268 -5.68 14.55 3.86
N VAL A 269 -5.58 15.65 3.11
CA VAL A 269 -6.60 16.71 3.09
C VAL A 269 -7.42 16.68 1.80
N SER A 270 -6.80 16.85 0.63
CA SER A 270 -7.52 17.06 -0.62
C SER A 270 -6.67 16.69 -1.84
N SER A 271 -7.29 16.28 -2.94
CA SER A 271 -6.62 16.12 -4.25
C SER A 271 -6.27 17.45 -4.92
N GLU A 272 -6.80 18.56 -4.40
CA GLU A 272 -6.63 19.91 -4.90
C GLU A 272 -6.04 20.80 -3.82
N LEU A 273 -5.00 21.55 -4.17
CA LEU A 273 -4.29 22.43 -3.27
C LEU A 273 -4.30 23.85 -3.80
N THR A 274 -4.78 24.81 -3.01
CA THR A 274 -4.58 26.24 -3.29
C THR A 274 -3.37 26.80 -2.54
N ASN A 275 -2.90 27.97 -2.95
CA ASN A 275 -1.85 28.68 -2.22
C ASN A 275 -2.26 29.00 -0.76
N GLN A 276 -3.53 29.34 -0.54
CA GLN A 276 -4.03 29.64 0.80
C GLN A 276 -4.01 28.40 1.70
N GLU A 277 -4.45 27.27 1.19
CA GLU A 277 -4.42 26.01 1.92
C GLU A 277 -2.98 25.56 2.18
N PHE A 278 -2.09 25.68 1.20
CA PHE A 278 -0.67 25.37 1.38
C PHE A 278 -0.05 26.20 2.51
N ARG A 279 -0.36 27.50 2.53
CA ARG A 279 0.08 28.42 3.59
C ARG A 279 -0.46 28.01 4.96
N ARG A 280 -1.76 27.72 5.06
CA ARG A 280 -2.39 27.26 6.31
C ARG A 280 -1.75 25.97 6.79
N PHE A 281 -1.61 24.98 5.91
CA PHE A 281 -1.07 23.66 6.23
C PHE A 281 0.40 23.72 6.65
N CYS A 282 1.22 24.54 6.00
CA CYS A 282 2.66 24.66 6.29
C CYS A 282 3.01 25.73 7.33
N GLY A 283 2.05 26.55 7.78
CA GLY A 283 2.31 27.69 8.66
C GLY A 283 3.09 28.84 7.99
N ILE A 284 2.96 29.01 6.66
CA ILE A 284 3.64 30.07 5.90
C ILE A 284 2.75 31.30 5.80
N LYS A 285 3.21 32.47 6.25
CA LYS A 285 2.45 33.72 6.13
C LYS A 285 2.48 34.31 4.69
N SER A 286 3.65 34.32 4.07
CA SER A 286 3.88 34.99 2.78
C SER A 286 3.29 34.23 1.59
N ARG A 287 2.41 34.89 0.83
CA ARG A 287 1.86 34.39 -0.44
C ARG A 287 2.94 34.15 -1.49
N SER A 288 3.91 35.06 -1.62
CA SER A 288 4.95 34.98 -2.65
C SER A 288 5.90 33.80 -2.41
N VAL A 289 6.25 33.55 -1.14
CA VAL A 289 7.06 32.37 -0.75
C VAL A 289 6.33 31.08 -1.11
N ALA A 290 5.05 30.97 -0.75
CA ALA A 290 4.23 29.81 -1.08
C ALA A 290 4.14 29.57 -2.60
N THR A 291 3.93 30.62 -3.40
CA THR A 291 3.89 30.51 -4.87
C THR A 291 5.22 30.01 -5.42
N ARG A 292 6.35 30.53 -4.92
CA ARG A 292 7.68 30.10 -5.38
C ARG A 292 7.92 28.62 -5.08
N LEU A 293 7.63 28.18 -3.86
CA LEU A 293 7.79 26.77 -3.47
C LEU A 293 6.91 25.83 -4.29
N LEU A 294 5.64 26.20 -4.53
CA LEU A 294 4.75 25.37 -5.34
C LEU A 294 5.17 25.31 -6.82
N LYS A 295 5.73 26.39 -7.37
CA LYS A 295 6.29 26.43 -8.74
C LYS A 295 7.54 25.59 -8.91
N GLU A 296 8.31 25.36 -7.84
CA GLU A 296 9.47 24.46 -7.85
C GLU A 296 9.04 22.99 -8.00
N LEU A 297 7.75 22.68 -7.79
CA LEU A 297 7.17 21.34 -7.91
C LEU A 297 6.55 21.11 -9.29
N ASN A 298 6.69 19.90 -9.81
CA ASN A 298 6.10 19.48 -11.08
C ASN A 298 4.61 19.14 -10.93
N LEU A 299 3.78 20.15 -10.61
CA LEU A 299 2.34 20.03 -10.41
C LEU A 299 1.57 20.51 -11.64
N GLU A 300 0.38 19.92 -11.87
CA GLU A 300 -0.60 20.47 -12.79
C GLU A 300 -1.30 21.67 -12.15
N THR A 301 -1.61 22.68 -12.97
CA THR A 301 -2.30 23.88 -12.50
C THR A 301 -3.51 24.19 -13.36
N THR A 302 -4.64 24.43 -12.70
CA THR A 302 -5.87 24.92 -13.34
C THR A 302 -6.26 26.26 -12.71
N GLY A 303 -6.99 27.09 -13.47
CA GLY A 303 -7.42 28.41 -13.03
C GLY A 303 -6.33 29.49 -13.03
N GLU A 304 -6.76 30.74 -12.99
CA GLU A 304 -5.87 31.91 -13.07
C GLU A 304 -5.71 32.63 -11.72
N LEU A 305 -4.49 33.17 -11.51
CA LEU A 305 -4.17 34.10 -10.42
C LEU A 305 -4.59 33.64 -9.00
N LYS A 306 -5.74 34.11 -8.51
CA LYS A 306 -6.28 33.83 -7.17
C LYS A 306 -7.06 32.51 -7.14
N ALA A 307 -7.61 32.07 -8.27
CA ALA A 307 -8.33 30.81 -8.43
C ALA A 307 -7.40 29.65 -8.86
N ARG A 308 -6.08 29.84 -8.80
CA ARG A 308 -5.13 28.81 -9.18
C ARG A 308 -5.18 27.64 -8.18
N VAL A 309 -5.49 26.47 -8.71
CA VAL A 309 -5.47 25.19 -8.02
C VAL A 309 -4.30 24.37 -8.53
N TYR A 310 -3.66 23.62 -7.63
CA TYR A 310 -2.56 22.72 -7.93
C TYR A 310 -3.00 21.28 -7.70
N GLN A 311 -2.64 20.39 -8.61
CA GLN A 311 -2.93 18.95 -8.56
C GLN A 311 -1.67 18.14 -8.90
N LEU A 312 -1.61 16.89 -8.44
CA LEU A 312 -0.59 15.96 -8.89
C LEU A 312 -0.82 15.64 -10.38
N LYS A 313 0.27 15.47 -11.14
CA LYS A 313 0.16 14.99 -12.51
C LYS A 313 -0.41 13.58 -12.54
N SER A 314 -1.32 13.35 -13.49
CA SER A 314 -1.92 12.03 -13.72
C SER A 314 -0.99 11.08 -14.44
#